data_AF-A0A966HY52-F1
#
_entry.id   AF-A0A966HY52-F1
#
_cell.length_a   1.000
_cell.length_b   1.000
_cell.length_c   1.000
_cell.angle_alpha   90.00
_cell.angle_beta   90.00
_cell.angle_gamma   90.00
#
_symmetry.space_group_name_H-M   'P 1'
#
loop_
_entity.id
_entity.type
_entity.pdbx_description
1 polymer ?
#
loop_
_entity_poly.entity_id
_entity_poly.type
_entity_poly.pdbx_seq_one_letter_code
_entity_poly.pdbx_strand_id
1 'polypeptide(L)'
;MAPKLVAHLVNRGSKIIANGTRSAPIRFTHNTAIEGTVTSNERGLWGGIVILGKAPINKCSNDVRGTAACERVVEGSDALMGGATPDDNSGKLNFVRVEYAGYEIFPGNELNGITFGAVGSGTEVDYVQVHNNKDDCVEFFGGTVNVKHLICTGAGDDNLDVDWGYQGKMQFVVVKQSNGVGDHIVESDNTDSDKSVGYLTEPRSRPMVANFTFISQGNDEPLKYKEGVSGVYINGVVVNVNKANLIEATNLETTQDGALTPKIQHHSIFMDSAG
;
A
#
# COMPACT_ATOMS: atom_id res chain seq x y z
N MET A 1 29.88 12.38 -3.50
CA MET A 1 28.51 12.49 -2.98
C MET A 1 27.60 11.87 -4.00
N ALA A 2 26.99 10.72 -3.69
CA ALA A 2 25.89 10.22 -4.51
C ALA A 2 24.78 11.30 -4.52
N PRO A 3 24.12 11.56 -5.66
CA PRO A 3 23.02 12.52 -5.68
C PRO A 3 21.97 12.07 -4.66
N LYS A 4 21.45 13.00 -3.86
CA LYS A 4 20.27 12.75 -3.02
C LYS A 4 19.14 12.36 -3.97
N LEU A 5 18.80 11.07 -4.03
CA LEU A 5 17.60 10.64 -4.72
C LEU A 5 16.38 11.21 -3.99
N VAL A 6 15.41 11.67 -4.79
CA VAL A 6 14.31 12.53 -4.32
C VAL A 6 13.03 11.72 -4.34
N ALA A 7 12.43 11.54 -3.16
CA ALA A 7 11.01 11.22 -3.05
C ALA A 7 10.20 12.52 -3.04
N HIS A 8 8.96 12.47 -3.53
CA HIS A 8 8.03 13.58 -3.38
C HIS A 8 7.29 13.48 -2.03
N LEU A 9 7.90 14.06 -0.99
CA LEU A 9 7.37 14.04 0.36
C LEU A 9 6.34 15.15 0.62
N VAL A 10 5.13 14.76 1.00
CA VAL A 10 4.05 15.64 1.44
C VAL A 10 3.94 15.52 2.97
N ASN A 11 4.51 16.50 3.68
CA ASN A 11 4.55 16.50 5.14
C ASN A 11 3.16 16.57 5.78
N ARG A 12 3.01 15.98 6.98
CA ARG A 12 1.78 16.04 7.78
C ARG A 12 1.25 17.46 7.92
N GLY A 13 0.00 17.65 7.51
CA GLY A 13 -0.68 18.96 7.48
C GLY A 13 -0.49 19.76 6.17
N SER A 14 0.32 19.26 5.24
CA SER A 14 0.41 19.77 3.86
C SER A 14 -0.58 19.03 2.95
N LYS A 15 -0.73 19.51 1.71
CA LYS A 15 -1.57 18.88 0.70
C LYS A 15 -0.84 18.76 -0.62
N ILE A 16 -1.08 17.64 -1.32
CA ILE A 16 -0.77 17.49 -2.74
C ILE A 16 -2.03 17.67 -3.57
N ILE A 17 -1.98 18.47 -4.64
CA ILE A 17 -3.09 18.62 -5.58
C ILE A 17 -2.60 18.20 -6.96
N ALA A 18 -2.75 16.92 -7.26
CA ALA A 18 -2.48 16.33 -8.57
C ALA A 18 -3.82 15.93 -9.20
N ASN A 19 -4.46 16.87 -9.89
CA ASN A 19 -5.80 16.68 -10.48
C ASN A 19 -5.73 16.71 -12.01
N GLY A 20 -5.25 15.62 -12.59
CA GLY A 20 -5.24 15.39 -14.03
C GLY A 20 -6.63 15.09 -14.59
N THR A 21 -6.66 14.74 -15.87
CA THR A 21 -7.88 14.28 -16.56
C THR A 21 -7.59 13.02 -17.35
N ARG A 22 -8.64 12.31 -17.79
CA ARG A 22 -8.49 11.14 -18.68
C ARG A 22 -7.64 11.42 -19.92
N SER A 23 -7.80 12.60 -20.53
CA SER A 23 -7.05 13.00 -21.73
C SER A 23 -5.68 13.62 -21.44
N ALA A 24 -5.44 14.05 -20.21
CA ALA A 24 -4.19 14.68 -19.78
C ALA A 24 -3.88 14.24 -18.34
N PRO A 25 -3.44 12.98 -18.14
CA PRO A 25 -3.05 12.51 -16.82
C PRO A 25 -1.73 13.16 -16.38
N ILE A 26 -1.54 13.30 -15.07
CA ILE A 26 -0.27 13.74 -14.50
C ILE A 26 0.65 12.52 -14.38
N ARG A 27 1.87 12.62 -14.91
CA ARG A 27 2.89 11.56 -14.82
C ARG A 27 3.99 12.01 -13.88
N PHE A 28 4.18 11.28 -12.78
CA PHE A 28 5.37 11.35 -11.93
C PHE A 28 6.31 10.23 -12.36
N THR A 29 7.48 10.60 -12.90
CA THR A 29 8.41 9.66 -13.52
C THR A 29 9.84 10.24 -13.56
N HIS A 30 10.82 9.38 -13.80
CA HIS A 30 12.22 9.77 -13.95
C HIS A 30 12.50 10.34 -15.36
N ASN A 31 13.52 11.18 -15.53
CA ASN A 31 13.81 11.84 -16.82
C ASN A 31 14.12 10.85 -17.94
N THR A 32 14.77 9.72 -17.63
CA THR A 32 15.05 8.66 -18.63
C THR A 32 13.78 8.07 -19.23
N ALA A 33 12.65 8.04 -18.51
CA ALA A 33 11.37 7.61 -19.05
C ALA A 33 10.76 8.63 -20.02
N ILE A 34 11.06 9.92 -19.82
CA ILE A 34 10.69 11.01 -20.73
C ILE A 34 11.55 10.98 -21.99
N GLU A 35 12.84 10.68 -21.83
CA GLU A 35 13.82 10.54 -22.92
C GLU A 35 13.65 9.24 -23.71
N GLY A 36 12.83 8.29 -23.23
CA GLY A 36 12.57 7.01 -23.89
C GLY A 36 13.72 6.01 -23.78
N THR A 37 14.56 6.14 -22.74
CA THR A 37 15.75 5.30 -22.53
C THR A 37 15.55 4.22 -21.45
N VAL A 38 14.40 4.19 -20.77
CA VAL A 38 14.03 3.11 -19.84
C VAL A 38 13.75 1.80 -20.58
N THR A 39 14.16 0.69 -19.98
CA THR A 39 13.81 -0.65 -20.46
C THR A 39 12.48 -1.11 -19.86
N SER A 40 11.90 -2.20 -20.40
CA SER A 40 10.68 -2.79 -19.84
C SER A 40 10.85 -3.34 -18.42
N ASN A 41 12.09 -3.55 -17.98
CA ASN A 41 12.43 -4.15 -16.68
C ASN A 41 12.97 -3.11 -15.69
N GLU A 42 13.12 -1.86 -16.12
CA GLU A 42 13.65 -0.79 -15.28
C GLU A 42 12.70 -0.51 -14.11
N ARG A 43 13.26 -0.28 -12.93
CA ARG A 43 12.57 0.00 -11.66
C ARG A 43 13.48 0.81 -10.74
N GLY A 44 12.95 1.46 -9.72
CA GLY A 44 13.76 2.09 -8.67
C GLY A 44 14.57 3.29 -9.15
N LEU A 45 14.08 4.05 -10.13
CA LEU A 45 14.77 5.23 -10.65
C LEU A 45 14.63 6.45 -9.73
N TRP A 46 13.64 6.45 -8.84
CA TRP A 46 13.39 7.50 -7.85
C TRP A 46 12.56 6.97 -6.68
N GLY A 47 12.35 7.79 -5.65
CA GLY A 47 11.73 7.36 -4.39
C GLY A 47 10.20 7.37 -4.33
N GLY A 48 9.49 7.65 -5.43
CA GLY A 48 8.03 7.67 -5.40
C GLY A 48 7.40 8.85 -4.62
N ILE A 49 6.12 8.70 -4.30
CA ILE A 49 5.32 9.72 -3.59
C ILE A 49 5.09 9.26 -2.16
N VAL A 50 5.41 10.10 -1.18
CA VAL A 50 5.15 9.83 0.24
C VAL A 50 4.19 10.88 0.77
N ILE A 51 3.00 10.46 1.23
CA ILE A 51 1.97 11.35 1.77
C ILE A 51 1.75 11.06 3.24
N LEU A 52 1.99 12.06 4.08
CA LEU A 52 1.83 11.96 5.53
C LEU A 52 0.59 12.72 5.98
N GLY A 53 -0.30 12.04 6.70
CA GLY A 53 -1.54 12.59 7.23
C GLY A 53 -1.63 12.57 8.75
N LYS A 54 -2.80 12.93 9.25
CA LYS A 54 -3.14 13.02 10.69
C LYS A 54 -4.15 11.96 11.16
N ALA A 55 -4.44 10.97 10.32
CA ALA A 55 -5.38 9.91 10.66
C ALA A 55 -4.78 8.93 11.68
N PRO A 56 -5.61 8.13 12.35
CA PRO A 56 -5.12 7.18 13.35
C PRO A 56 -4.22 6.10 12.76
N ILE A 57 -3.22 5.71 13.54
CA ILE A 57 -2.44 4.48 13.40
C ILE A 57 -2.60 3.67 14.68
N ASN A 58 -2.24 2.39 14.67
CA ASN A 58 -2.27 1.54 15.87
C ASN A 58 -0.85 1.20 16.41
N LYS A 59 0.22 1.47 15.64
CA LYS A 59 1.62 1.25 16.00
C LYS A 59 2.15 2.32 16.97
N CYS A 60 1.58 2.38 18.16
CA CYS A 60 1.98 3.24 19.26
C CYS A 60 1.65 2.59 20.61
N SER A 61 2.12 3.17 21.72
CA SER A 61 1.81 2.65 23.04
C SER A 61 0.30 2.76 23.32
N ASN A 62 -0.22 1.80 24.10
CA ASN A 62 -1.65 1.66 24.32
C ASN A 62 -2.29 2.89 25.00
N ASP A 63 -1.53 3.63 25.81
CA ASP A 63 -1.99 4.83 26.54
C ASP A 63 -2.23 6.05 25.65
N VAL A 64 -1.59 6.13 24.48
CA VAL A 64 -1.76 7.24 23.53
C VAL A 64 -2.55 6.87 22.28
N ARG A 65 -2.93 5.59 22.12
CA ARG A 65 -3.63 5.10 20.93
C ARG A 65 -4.93 5.84 20.69
N GLY A 66 -5.18 6.23 19.43
CA GLY A 66 -6.33 7.02 19.04
C GLY A 66 -6.28 8.50 19.46
N THR A 67 -5.17 8.97 20.05
CA THR A 67 -4.94 10.38 20.37
C THR A 67 -3.97 11.03 19.38
N ALA A 68 -3.86 12.36 19.43
CA ALA A 68 -2.91 13.09 18.58
C ALA A 68 -1.43 12.74 18.86
N ALA A 69 -1.12 12.11 20.00
CA ALA A 69 0.24 11.68 20.37
C ALA A 69 0.62 10.29 19.80
N CYS A 70 -0.32 9.57 19.18
CA CYS A 70 -0.01 8.34 18.46
C CYS A 70 0.58 8.67 17.09
N GLU A 71 1.90 8.83 17.04
CA GLU A 71 2.65 9.23 15.84
C GLU A 71 3.89 8.35 15.60
N ARG A 72 4.29 8.24 14.34
CA ARG A 72 5.48 7.49 13.89
C ARG A 72 6.14 8.18 12.71
N VAL A 73 7.42 7.90 12.52
CA VAL A 73 8.11 8.14 11.25
C VAL A 73 7.78 7.00 10.30
N VAL A 74 7.60 7.31 9.03
CA VAL A 74 7.54 6.30 7.96
C VAL A 74 8.92 6.18 7.34
N GLU A 75 9.19 5.03 6.74
CA GLU A 75 10.41 4.75 6.00
C GLU A 75 10.80 5.83 4.98
N GLY A 76 12.10 5.94 4.72
CA GLY A 76 12.67 6.96 3.84
C GLY A 76 12.41 8.41 4.24
N SER A 77 11.93 8.69 5.47
CA SER A 77 11.66 10.05 5.96
C SER A 77 12.02 10.26 7.44
N ASP A 78 12.33 11.51 7.80
CA ASP A 78 12.42 11.97 9.20
C ASP A 78 11.11 12.64 9.67
N ALA A 79 10.04 12.50 8.89
CA ALA A 79 8.80 13.26 9.08
C ALA A 79 7.73 12.41 9.78
N LEU A 80 7.00 13.06 10.69
CA LEU A 80 5.98 12.39 11.50
C LEU A 80 4.65 12.29 10.75
N MET A 81 4.03 11.13 10.83
CA MET A 81 2.64 10.85 10.46
C MET A 81 1.86 10.33 11.68
N GLY A 82 0.54 10.21 11.56
CA GLY A 82 -0.33 9.72 12.63
C GLY A 82 -1.01 10.84 13.42
N GLY A 83 -2.04 10.48 14.17
CA GLY A 83 -2.84 11.40 14.97
C GLY A 83 -4.23 10.85 15.30
N ALA A 84 -5.20 11.75 15.46
CA ALA A 84 -6.56 11.42 15.85
C ALA A 84 -7.64 11.96 14.87
N THR A 85 -7.26 12.30 13.64
CA THR A 85 -8.15 12.94 12.67
C THR A 85 -8.45 12.00 11.49
N PRO A 86 -9.40 11.05 11.64
CA PRO A 86 -9.71 10.05 10.60
C PRO A 86 -10.28 10.65 9.30
N ASP A 87 -10.71 11.90 9.29
CA ASP A 87 -11.16 12.64 8.11
C ASP A 87 -10.13 13.68 7.63
N ASP A 88 -8.86 13.54 8.03
CA ASP A 88 -7.77 14.38 7.54
C ASP A 88 -7.75 14.41 6.00
N ASN A 89 -7.45 15.57 5.45
CA ASN A 89 -7.43 15.82 4.02
C ASN A 89 -6.03 16.26 3.62
N SER A 90 -5.26 15.31 3.10
CA SER A 90 -3.91 15.48 2.57
C SER A 90 -3.91 15.85 1.07
N GLY A 91 -5.07 16.16 0.50
CA GLY A 91 -5.22 16.67 -0.86
C GLY A 91 -5.94 15.72 -1.82
N LYS A 92 -5.45 15.65 -3.06
CA LYS A 92 -6.09 14.97 -4.18
C LYS A 92 -5.09 14.36 -5.16
N LEU A 93 -5.26 13.08 -5.47
CA LEU A 93 -4.66 12.38 -6.61
C LEU A 93 -5.79 11.92 -7.54
N ASN A 94 -5.86 12.49 -8.74
CA ASN A 94 -6.87 12.13 -9.74
C ASN A 94 -6.25 12.08 -11.14
N PHE A 95 -6.42 10.96 -11.85
CA PHE A 95 -5.74 10.68 -13.13
C PHE A 95 -4.22 10.88 -13.03
N VAL A 96 -3.61 10.14 -12.10
CA VAL A 96 -2.17 10.19 -11.81
C VAL A 96 -1.51 8.86 -12.20
N ARG A 97 -0.34 8.94 -12.81
CA ARG A 97 0.54 7.79 -13.06
C ARG A 97 1.86 8.01 -12.34
N VAL A 98 2.26 7.05 -11.51
CA VAL A 98 3.57 6.99 -10.86
C VAL A 98 4.35 5.86 -11.51
N GLU A 99 5.53 6.14 -12.03
CA GLU A 99 6.27 5.19 -12.86
C GLU A 99 7.72 5.07 -12.38
N TYR A 100 8.24 3.85 -12.33
CA TYR A 100 9.66 3.57 -12.07
C TYR A 100 10.18 4.06 -10.71
N ALA A 101 9.31 4.14 -9.70
CA ALA A 101 9.65 4.45 -8.30
C ALA A 101 10.27 3.23 -7.58
N GLY A 102 10.37 3.20 -6.24
CA GLY A 102 10.88 2.01 -5.53
C GLY A 102 12.29 2.10 -4.97
N TYR A 103 12.96 3.26 -5.02
CA TYR A 103 14.41 3.28 -4.75
C TYR A 103 14.75 2.92 -3.30
N GLU A 104 15.68 1.98 -3.13
CA GLU A 104 16.26 1.55 -1.85
C GLU A 104 17.16 2.62 -1.24
N ILE A 105 16.65 3.36 -0.25
CA ILE A 105 17.39 4.46 0.38
C ILE A 105 18.46 3.91 1.33
N PHE A 106 18.13 2.85 2.07
CA PHE A 106 19.07 2.08 2.90
C PHE A 106 18.84 0.58 2.67
N PRO A 107 19.83 -0.29 2.98
CA PRO A 107 19.65 -1.73 2.85
C PRO A 107 18.39 -2.22 3.59
N GLY A 108 17.40 -2.72 2.85
CA GLY A 108 16.09 -3.14 3.37
C GLY A 108 15.21 -1.98 3.85
N ASN A 109 15.38 -0.78 3.29
CA ASN A 109 14.50 0.36 3.45
C ASN A 109 14.31 1.04 2.10
N GLU A 110 13.44 0.43 1.32
CA GLU A 110 12.93 0.91 0.07
C GLU A 110 11.85 1.99 0.29
N LEU A 111 11.44 2.62 -0.80
CA LEU A 111 10.33 3.56 -0.80
C LEU A 111 9.37 3.12 -1.87
N ASN A 112 8.08 3.17 -1.57
CA ASN A 112 7.05 2.61 -2.42
C ASN A 112 6.77 3.45 -3.68
N GLY A 113 5.88 2.93 -4.54
CA GLY A 113 5.26 3.75 -5.57
C GLY A 113 4.50 4.92 -4.97
N ILE A 114 3.54 4.62 -4.10
CA ILE A 114 2.88 5.62 -3.26
C ILE A 114 2.76 5.10 -1.83
N THR A 115 3.39 5.79 -0.90
CA THR A 115 3.25 5.56 0.54
C THR A 115 2.14 6.44 1.10
N PHE A 116 1.13 5.83 1.71
CA PHE A 116 0.06 6.51 2.43
C PHE A 116 0.26 6.36 3.94
N GLY A 117 1.05 7.26 4.53
CA GLY A 117 1.28 7.30 5.97
C GLY A 117 0.17 8.05 6.71
N ALA A 118 -0.72 7.33 7.41
CA ALA A 118 -1.82 7.90 8.18
C ALA A 118 -2.69 8.92 7.41
N VAL A 119 -2.93 8.66 6.13
CA VAL A 119 -3.74 9.54 5.29
C VAL A 119 -5.22 9.35 5.62
N GLY A 120 -5.94 10.46 5.80
CA GLY A 120 -7.34 10.45 6.19
C GLY A 120 -8.32 10.32 5.02
N SER A 121 -9.55 9.94 5.36
CA SER A 121 -10.65 9.73 4.42
C SER A 121 -11.15 11.00 3.71
N GLY A 122 -10.72 12.19 4.16
CA GLY A 122 -10.96 13.46 3.48
C GLY A 122 -10.06 13.68 2.26
N THR A 123 -9.06 12.82 2.04
CA THR A 123 -8.18 12.82 0.88
C THR A 123 -8.84 12.08 -0.29
N GLU A 124 -8.82 12.68 -1.48
CA GLU A 124 -9.39 12.06 -2.68
C GLU A 124 -8.30 11.33 -3.47
N VAL A 125 -8.44 10.01 -3.63
CA VAL A 125 -7.54 9.19 -4.47
C VAL A 125 -8.40 8.41 -5.46
N ASP A 126 -8.39 8.83 -6.72
CA ASP A 126 -9.19 8.23 -7.79
C ASP A 126 -8.37 8.15 -9.09
N TYR A 127 -8.59 7.13 -9.93
CA TYR A 127 -7.88 6.93 -11.20
C TYR A 127 -6.36 7.05 -11.07
N VAL A 128 -5.76 6.18 -10.28
CA VAL A 128 -4.30 6.15 -10.04
C VAL A 128 -3.70 4.89 -10.65
N GLN A 129 -2.56 5.02 -11.31
CA GLN A 129 -1.74 3.88 -11.72
C GLN A 129 -0.33 4.01 -11.13
N VAL A 130 0.20 2.89 -10.64
CA VAL A 130 1.62 2.73 -10.37
C VAL A 130 2.19 1.65 -11.28
N HIS A 131 3.34 1.94 -11.88
CA HIS A 131 3.96 1.09 -12.89
C HIS A 131 5.45 0.88 -12.64
N ASN A 132 5.88 -0.38 -12.63
CA ASN A 132 7.27 -0.79 -12.56
C ASN A 132 8.04 -0.11 -11.42
N ASN A 133 7.45 -0.01 -10.23
CA ASN A 133 8.25 0.39 -9.08
C ASN A 133 9.11 -0.81 -8.60
N LYS A 134 10.23 -0.55 -7.93
CA LYS A 134 11.15 -1.61 -7.42
C LYS A 134 10.61 -2.30 -6.16
N ASP A 135 9.82 -1.58 -5.38
CA ASP A 135 9.26 -1.98 -4.09
C ASP A 135 7.74 -2.22 -4.23
N ASP A 136 6.92 -1.79 -3.26
CA ASP A 136 5.46 -1.94 -3.35
C ASP A 136 4.74 -0.94 -4.25
N CYS A 137 3.75 -1.40 -5.01
CA CYS A 137 2.93 -0.48 -5.81
C CYS A 137 2.31 0.63 -4.93
N VAL A 138 1.61 0.26 -3.88
CA VAL A 138 1.13 1.17 -2.84
C VAL A 138 1.26 0.50 -1.48
N GLU A 139 1.62 1.31 -0.48
CA GLU A 139 1.67 0.84 0.90
C GLU A 139 0.89 1.79 1.82
N PHE A 140 0.13 1.21 2.75
CA PHE A 140 -0.71 1.94 3.69
C PHE A 140 -0.23 1.73 5.12
N PHE A 141 0.46 2.72 5.68
CA PHE A 141 0.81 2.75 7.10
C PHE A 141 -0.30 3.42 7.92
N GLY A 142 -1.30 2.63 8.32
CA GLY A 142 -2.46 3.13 9.06
C GLY A 142 -3.31 4.12 8.26
N GLY A 143 -4.19 4.83 8.95
CA GLY A 143 -5.10 5.81 8.35
C GLY A 143 -6.38 5.21 7.78
N THR A 144 -7.10 6.02 7.00
CA THR A 144 -8.50 5.74 6.58
C THR A 144 -8.79 6.19 5.15
N VAL A 145 -7.77 6.60 4.40
CA VAL A 145 -7.90 7.04 3.01
C VAL A 145 -8.62 5.98 2.18
N ASN A 146 -9.51 6.42 1.30
CA ASN A 146 -10.17 5.53 0.35
C ASN A 146 -9.56 5.73 -1.04
N VAL A 147 -9.39 4.63 -1.77
CA VAL A 147 -8.84 4.63 -3.13
C VAL A 147 -9.86 4.03 -4.10
N LYS A 148 -10.07 4.68 -5.24
CA LYS A 148 -10.90 4.16 -6.33
C LYS A 148 -10.13 4.11 -7.64
N HIS A 149 -10.43 3.12 -8.48
CA HIS A 149 -9.79 2.94 -9.80
C HIS A 149 -8.26 2.92 -9.70
N LEU A 150 -7.73 1.93 -8.99
CA LEU A 150 -6.29 1.72 -8.81
C LEU A 150 -5.78 0.65 -9.78
N ILE A 151 -4.65 0.94 -10.44
CA ILE A 151 -3.93 -0.01 -11.28
C ILE A 151 -2.49 -0.17 -10.75
N CYS A 152 -2.12 -1.37 -10.36
CA CYS A 152 -0.74 -1.75 -10.06
C CYS A 152 -0.21 -2.66 -11.16
N THR A 153 0.95 -2.32 -11.72
CA THR A 153 1.57 -3.13 -12.77
C THR A 153 3.06 -3.27 -12.56
N GLY A 154 3.53 -4.52 -12.47
CA GLY A 154 4.97 -4.83 -12.50
C GLY A 154 5.78 -4.30 -11.33
N ALA A 155 5.18 -4.15 -10.14
CA ALA A 155 5.96 -3.92 -8.92
C ALA A 155 7.05 -4.98 -8.75
N GLY A 156 8.15 -4.58 -8.11
CA GLY A 156 9.31 -5.44 -7.87
C GLY A 156 9.21 -6.21 -6.56
N ASP A 157 8.32 -5.77 -5.67
CA ASP A 157 7.95 -6.42 -4.41
C ASP A 157 6.41 -6.62 -4.39
N ASP A 158 5.73 -6.28 -3.29
CA ASP A 158 4.29 -6.43 -3.15
C ASP A 158 3.51 -5.41 -4.00
N ASN A 159 2.19 -5.59 -4.10
CA ASN A 159 1.36 -4.62 -4.84
C ASN A 159 0.50 -3.76 -3.91
N LEU A 160 -0.24 -4.40 -3.03
CA LEU A 160 -0.99 -3.72 -1.99
C LEU A 160 -0.41 -4.19 -0.67
N ASP A 161 0.41 -3.35 -0.03
CA ASP A 161 0.86 -3.60 1.33
C ASP A 161 0.08 -2.72 2.32
N VAL A 162 -0.28 -3.30 3.46
CA VAL A 162 -1.16 -2.72 4.45
C VAL A 162 -0.67 -3.02 5.85
N ASP A 163 -0.49 -1.93 6.59
CA ASP A 163 0.17 -1.91 7.87
C ASP A 163 -0.55 -1.00 8.87
N TRP A 164 -0.15 -1.15 10.13
CA TRP A 164 -0.30 -0.18 11.22
C TRP A 164 -1.74 0.29 11.46
N GLY A 165 -2.69 -0.63 11.27
CA GLY A 165 -4.09 -0.45 11.62
C GLY A 165 -4.92 0.23 10.54
N TYR A 166 -4.52 0.20 9.28
CA TYR A 166 -5.27 0.84 8.19
C TYR A 166 -6.73 0.37 8.12
N GLN A 167 -7.67 1.33 8.05
CA GLN A 167 -9.12 1.09 8.05
C GLN A 167 -9.81 1.59 6.77
N GLY A 168 -9.04 1.87 5.72
CA GLY A 168 -9.58 2.42 4.48
C GLY A 168 -10.17 1.38 3.53
N LYS A 169 -10.63 1.87 2.37
CA LYS A 169 -11.30 1.06 1.35
C LYS A 169 -10.66 1.27 0.00
N MET A 170 -10.56 0.20 -0.77
CA MET A 170 -10.12 0.18 -2.15
C MET A 170 -11.23 -0.38 -3.04
N GLN A 171 -11.56 0.29 -4.15
CA GLN A 171 -12.60 -0.19 -5.07
C GLN A 171 -12.19 -0.02 -6.53
N PHE A 172 -12.50 -1.01 -7.37
CA PHE A 172 -12.08 -1.06 -8.77
C PHE A 172 -10.55 -1.15 -8.88
N VAL A 173 -10.00 -2.27 -8.41
CA VAL A 173 -8.55 -2.48 -8.32
C VAL A 173 -8.10 -3.52 -9.35
N VAL A 174 -7.08 -3.20 -10.12
CA VAL A 174 -6.42 -4.16 -11.02
C VAL A 174 -4.96 -4.26 -10.64
N VAL A 175 -4.50 -5.48 -10.38
CA VAL A 175 -3.09 -5.78 -10.15
C VAL A 175 -2.64 -6.80 -11.18
N LYS A 176 -1.52 -6.52 -11.84
CA LYS A 176 -0.84 -7.47 -12.71
C LYS A 176 0.66 -7.44 -12.45
N GLN A 177 1.20 -8.51 -11.88
CA GLN A 177 2.63 -8.67 -11.68
C GLN A 177 3.36 -8.91 -13.01
N SER A 178 4.66 -8.66 -13.02
CA SER A 178 5.54 -9.06 -14.13
C SER A 178 5.89 -10.54 -13.98
N ASN A 179 6.20 -11.21 -15.09
CA ASN A 179 6.51 -12.65 -15.05
C ASN A 179 7.81 -12.92 -14.28
N GLY A 180 7.71 -13.63 -13.15
CA GLY A 180 8.82 -13.97 -12.26
C GLY A 180 9.40 -12.76 -11.50
N VAL A 181 8.60 -11.70 -11.28
CA VAL A 181 9.02 -10.50 -10.56
C VAL A 181 7.89 -10.00 -9.66
N GLY A 182 8.25 -9.53 -8.47
CA GLY A 182 7.33 -9.19 -7.38
C GLY A 182 7.08 -10.39 -6.48
N ASP A 183 6.68 -10.12 -5.25
CA ASP A 183 6.42 -11.12 -4.22
C ASP A 183 4.91 -11.40 -4.23
N HIS A 184 4.14 -10.81 -3.33
CA HIS A 184 2.70 -10.98 -3.22
C HIS A 184 1.90 -9.92 -4.00
N ILE A 185 0.63 -10.19 -4.30
CA ILE A 185 -0.29 -9.12 -4.76
C ILE A 185 -0.79 -8.34 -3.56
N VAL A 186 -1.14 -9.04 -2.50
CA VAL A 186 -1.46 -8.43 -1.22
C VAL A 186 -0.54 -9.03 -0.19
N GLU A 187 0.28 -8.19 0.42
CA GLU A 187 0.79 -8.43 1.76
C GLU A 187 -0.03 -7.55 2.71
N SER A 188 -0.34 -8.05 3.90
CA SER A 188 -1.03 -7.25 4.90
C SER A 188 -0.64 -7.73 6.26
N ASP A 189 -0.21 -6.81 7.10
CA ASP A 189 0.06 -7.03 8.51
C ASP A 189 -0.73 -6.07 9.39
N ASN A 190 -0.58 -6.22 10.71
CA ASN A 190 -1.17 -5.30 11.65
C ASN A 190 -0.19 -4.26 12.22
N THR A 191 0.91 -4.69 12.84
CA THR A 191 1.90 -3.79 13.45
C THR A 191 3.33 -4.29 13.22
N ASP A 192 3.51 -5.18 12.24
CA ASP A 192 4.65 -6.09 12.15
C ASP A 192 4.80 -6.96 13.44
N SER A 193 5.87 -7.75 13.50
CA SER A 193 6.38 -8.51 14.65
C SER A 193 6.90 -7.66 15.82
N ASP A 194 6.53 -6.36 15.90
CA ASP A 194 6.91 -5.46 17.00
C ASP A 194 6.32 -5.92 18.35
N LYS A 195 7.17 -6.58 19.14
CA LYS A 195 6.82 -7.10 20.47
C LYS A 195 6.41 -6.02 21.48
N SER A 196 6.77 -4.75 21.26
CA SER A 196 6.47 -3.66 22.18
C SER A 196 5.03 -3.15 22.04
N VAL A 197 4.42 -3.32 20.86
CA VAL A 197 3.01 -2.98 20.59
C VAL A 197 2.14 -4.24 20.61
N GLY A 198 2.66 -5.34 20.10
CA GLY A 198 1.98 -6.63 19.98
C GLY A 198 1.08 -6.70 18.75
N TYR A 199 1.29 -7.74 17.94
CA TYR A 199 0.64 -7.93 16.63
C TYR A 199 -0.89 -8.04 16.67
N LEU A 200 -1.51 -8.30 17.84
CA LEU A 200 -2.98 -8.31 17.97
C LEU A 200 -3.59 -6.97 18.40
N THR A 201 -2.81 -5.90 18.33
CA THR A 201 -3.23 -4.55 18.70
C THR A 201 -4.47 -4.09 17.91
N GLU A 202 -5.47 -3.54 18.62
CA GLU A 202 -6.70 -3.03 18.02
C GLU A 202 -6.66 -1.50 17.81
N PRO A 203 -7.32 -0.96 16.77
CA PRO A 203 -7.99 -1.72 15.70
C PRO A 203 -6.96 -2.43 14.83
N ARG A 204 -7.20 -3.71 14.50
CA ARG A 204 -6.36 -4.45 13.55
C ARG A 204 -6.47 -3.82 12.16
N SER A 205 -5.41 -3.80 11.37
CA SER A 205 -5.47 -3.47 9.94
C SER A 205 -6.61 -4.25 9.29
N ARG A 206 -7.54 -3.54 8.63
CA ARG A 206 -8.74 -4.11 8.04
C ARG A 206 -9.06 -3.39 6.73
N PRO A 207 -8.24 -3.56 5.68
CA PRO A 207 -8.58 -3.02 4.38
C PRO A 207 -9.88 -3.65 3.88
N MET A 208 -10.72 -2.84 3.22
CA MET A 208 -11.84 -3.35 2.44
C MET A 208 -11.55 -3.21 0.95
N VAL A 209 -11.36 -4.31 0.23
CA VAL A 209 -11.08 -4.32 -1.21
C VAL A 209 -12.28 -4.88 -1.98
N ALA A 210 -12.85 -4.09 -2.89
CA ALA A 210 -14.04 -4.48 -3.64
C ALA A 210 -13.89 -4.31 -5.16
N ASN A 211 -14.50 -5.21 -5.93
CA ASN A 211 -14.47 -5.19 -7.39
C ASN A 211 -13.04 -5.21 -7.94
N PHE A 212 -12.32 -6.32 -7.73
CA PHE A 212 -10.90 -6.40 -8.04
C PHE A 212 -10.54 -7.53 -9.00
N THR A 213 -9.42 -7.36 -9.70
CA THR A 213 -8.82 -8.39 -10.55
C THR A 213 -7.33 -8.46 -10.30
N PHE A 214 -6.88 -9.58 -9.77
CA PHE A 214 -5.51 -9.85 -9.36
C PHE A 214 -4.94 -10.94 -10.28
N ILE A 215 -3.92 -10.59 -11.04
CA ILE A 215 -3.21 -11.50 -11.95
C ILE A 215 -1.78 -11.62 -11.42
N SER A 216 -1.54 -12.67 -10.63
CA SER A 216 -0.26 -12.95 -10.00
C SER A 216 0.63 -13.72 -10.96
N GLN A 217 1.86 -13.25 -11.06
CA GLN A 217 2.94 -13.81 -11.87
C GLN A 217 4.31 -13.70 -11.16
N GLY A 218 4.31 -13.23 -9.89
CA GLY A 218 5.49 -13.07 -9.04
C GLY A 218 6.01 -14.39 -8.49
N ASN A 219 6.81 -14.33 -7.43
CA ASN A 219 7.48 -15.50 -6.88
C ASN A 219 6.62 -16.29 -5.89
N ASP A 220 5.67 -15.62 -5.22
CA ASP A 220 5.00 -16.15 -4.04
C ASP A 220 3.46 -16.24 -4.17
N GLU A 221 2.80 -16.68 -3.09
CA GLU A 221 1.34 -16.68 -2.96
C GLU A 221 0.75 -15.28 -3.25
N PRO A 222 -0.34 -15.16 -4.02
CA PRO A 222 -0.94 -13.85 -4.32
C PRO A 222 -1.42 -13.08 -3.08
N LEU A 223 -1.85 -13.78 -2.02
CA LEU A 223 -2.42 -13.17 -0.82
C LEU A 223 -1.65 -13.68 0.40
N LYS A 224 -0.96 -12.79 1.10
CA LYS A 224 -0.29 -13.08 2.36
C LYS A 224 -0.89 -12.26 3.48
N TYR A 225 -1.30 -12.95 4.54
CA TYR A 225 -1.93 -12.35 5.70
C TYR A 225 -1.08 -12.60 6.94
N LYS A 226 -0.55 -11.53 7.52
CA LYS A 226 0.39 -11.60 8.62
C LYS A 226 -0.23 -11.09 9.91
N GLU A 227 0.28 -11.63 11.03
CA GLU A 227 0.36 -10.86 12.29
C GLU A 227 -0.96 -10.24 12.75
N GLY A 228 -2.03 -11.02 12.77
CA GLY A 228 -3.31 -10.59 13.33
C GLY A 228 -4.10 -9.67 12.41
N VAL A 229 -3.67 -9.43 11.17
CA VAL A 229 -4.40 -8.64 10.19
C VAL A 229 -5.83 -9.17 9.98
N SER A 230 -6.74 -8.24 9.71
CA SER A 230 -8.09 -8.52 9.24
C SER A 230 -8.21 -8.09 7.77
N GLY A 231 -9.40 -8.20 7.20
CA GLY A 231 -9.64 -7.71 5.84
C GLY A 231 -11.00 -8.13 5.33
N VAL A 232 -11.51 -7.38 4.36
CA VAL A 232 -12.76 -7.71 3.67
C VAL A 232 -12.55 -7.60 2.17
N TYR A 233 -12.63 -8.72 1.48
CA TYR A 233 -12.45 -8.82 0.03
C TYR A 233 -13.78 -9.21 -0.62
N ILE A 234 -14.25 -8.41 -1.58
CA ILE A 234 -15.60 -8.54 -2.15
C ILE A 234 -15.57 -8.47 -3.67
N ASN A 235 -16.26 -9.38 -4.35
CA ASN A 235 -16.42 -9.38 -5.82
C ASN A 235 -15.05 -9.35 -6.54
N GLY A 236 -14.31 -10.44 -6.43
CA GLY A 236 -12.91 -10.50 -6.86
C GLY A 236 -12.59 -11.64 -7.79
N VAL A 237 -11.55 -11.45 -8.59
CA VAL A 237 -10.87 -12.51 -9.35
C VAL A 237 -9.41 -12.52 -8.92
N VAL A 238 -8.91 -13.69 -8.50
CA VAL A 238 -7.49 -13.94 -8.23
C VAL A 238 -7.05 -15.08 -9.14
N VAL A 239 -6.09 -14.80 -10.02
CA VAL A 239 -5.48 -15.82 -10.87
C VAL A 239 -3.99 -15.85 -10.58
N ASN A 240 -3.48 -16.99 -10.14
CA ASN A 240 -2.05 -17.24 -10.03
C ASN A 240 -1.59 -18.08 -11.23
N VAL A 241 -0.67 -17.55 -12.04
CA VAL A 241 -0.12 -18.33 -13.18
C VAL A 241 0.91 -19.38 -12.74
N ASN A 242 1.33 -19.35 -11.47
CA ASN A 242 2.25 -20.29 -10.87
C ASN A 242 1.49 -21.37 -10.08
N LYS A 243 2.22 -22.44 -9.71
CA LYS A 243 1.69 -23.59 -8.96
C LYS A 243 1.64 -23.37 -7.44
N ALA A 244 1.94 -22.17 -6.96
CA ALA A 244 1.92 -21.85 -5.54
C ALA A 244 0.48 -21.87 -4.99
N ASN A 245 0.35 -21.84 -3.66
CA ASN A 245 -0.97 -21.64 -3.07
C ASN A 245 -1.52 -20.26 -3.46
N LEU A 246 -2.80 -20.04 -3.17
CA LEU A 246 -3.43 -18.75 -3.39
C LEU A 246 -3.33 -17.83 -2.18
N ILE A 247 -3.20 -18.42 -0.98
CA ILE A 247 -3.20 -17.72 0.30
C ILE A 247 -2.11 -18.30 1.19
N GLU A 248 -1.28 -17.43 1.73
CA GLU A 248 -0.40 -17.67 2.87
C GLU A 248 -0.97 -16.92 4.10
N ALA A 249 -0.89 -17.53 5.28
CA ALA A 249 -1.19 -16.82 6.53
C ALA A 249 -0.17 -17.17 7.62
N THR A 250 0.31 -16.15 8.34
CA THR A 250 1.18 -16.33 9.51
C THR A 250 0.38 -16.21 10.79
N ASN A 251 0.76 -16.98 11.82
CA ASN A 251 0.11 -17.05 13.13
C ASN A 251 -1.36 -17.53 13.09
N LEU A 252 -1.79 -18.25 14.13
CA LEU A 252 -3.14 -18.82 14.17
C LEU A 252 -4.20 -17.71 14.31
N GLU A 253 -3.87 -16.65 15.03
CA GLU A 253 -4.76 -15.57 15.43
C GLU A 253 -5.15 -14.63 14.28
N THR A 254 -4.38 -14.64 13.19
CA THR A 254 -4.72 -13.96 11.92
C THR A 254 -6.00 -14.55 11.29
N THR A 255 -6.26 -15.84 11.55
CA THR A 255 -7.47 -16.52 11.07
C THR A 255 -8.66 -16.43 12.04
N GLN A 256 -8.51 -15.72 13.15
CA GLN A 256 -9.49 -15.61 14.24
C GLN A 256 -10.01 -14.18 14.41
N ASP A 257 -11.18 -14.06 15.04
CA ASP A 257 -11.73 -12.76 15.39
C ASP A 257 -10.84 -12.08 16.46
N GLY A 258 -10.62 -10.79 16.29
CA GLY A 258 -10.06 -9.91 17.31
C GLY A 258 -11.10 -9.52 18.35
N ALA A 259 -10.69 -8.67 19.30
CA ALA A 259 -11.57 -8.19 20.35
C ALA A 259 -12.65 -7.25 19.79
N LEU A 260 -12.28 -6.45 18.79
CA LEU A 260 -13.15 -5.47 18.14
C LEU A 260 -13.25 -5.68 16.63
N THR A 261 -12.24 -6.32 16.04
CA THR A 261 -12.13 -6.48 14.59
C THR A 261 -12.38 -7.94 14.20
N PRO A 262 -13.35 -8.26 13.32
CA PRO A 262 -13.58 -9.63 12.87
C PRO A 262 -12.36 -10.21 12.13
N LYS A 263 -12.32 -11.53 11.93
CA LYS A 263 -11.34 -12.18 11.07
C LYS A 263 -11.44 -11.75 9.60
N ILE A 264 -10.49 -12.21 8.79
CA ILE A 264 -10.48 -12.03 7.34
C ILE A 264 -11.74 -12.62 6.69
N GLN A 265 -12.29 -11.90 5.73
CA GLN A 265 -13.54 -12.23 5.05
C GLN A 265 -13.38 -12.15 3.53
N HIS A 266 -13.76 -13.22 2.84
CA HIS A 266 -13.83 -13.29 1.38
C HIS A 266 -15.29 -13.49 0.95
N HIS A 267 -15.79 -12.63 0.07
CA HIS A 267 -17.17 -12.65 -0.42
C HIS A 267 -17.21 -12.59 -1.95
N SER A 268 -17.80 -13.60 -2.58
CA SER A 268 -17.93 -13.68 -4.05
C SER A 268 -16.58 -13.53 -4.76
N ILE A 269 -15.63 -14.40 -4.42
CA ILE A 269 -14.28 -14.38 -5.02
C ILE A 269 -14.08 -15.66 -5.82
N PHE A 270 -13.68 -15.49 -7.08
CA PHE A 270 -13.12 -16.57 -7.87
C PHE A 270 -11.60 -16.59 -7.67
N MET A 271 -11.04 -17.73 -7.27
CA MET A 271 -9.61 -17.91 -7.16
C MET A 271 -9.19 -19.14 -7.97
N ASP A 272 -8.13 -19.01 -8.76
CA ASP A 272 -7.60 -20.07 -9.63
C ASP A 272 -6.08 -20.00 -9.63
N SER A 273 -5.41 -21.15 -9.58
CA SER A 273 -3.96 -21.26 -9.70
C SER A 273 -3.61 -22.28 -10.79
N ALA A 274 -2.44 -22.15 -11.40
CA ALA A 274 -2.00 -23.12 -12.41
C ALA A 274 -1.70 -24.47 -11.74
N GLY A 275 -2.66 -25.40 -11.71
CA GLY A 275 -2.51 -26.71 -11.08
C GLY A 275 -3.81 -27.48 -10.96
#